data_AF-A0A6A7M6T4-F1
#
_entry.id   AF-A0A6A7M6T4-F1
#
_cell.length_a   1.000
_cell.length_b   1.000
_cell.length_c   1.000
_cell.angle_alpha   90.00
_cell.angle_beta   90.00
_cell.angle_gamma   90.00
#
_symmetry.space_group_name_H-M   'P 1'
#
loop_
_entity.id
_entity.type
_entity.pdbx_description
1 polymer ?
#
loop_
_entity_poly.entity_id
_entity_poly.type
_entity_poly.pdbx_seq_one_letter_code
_entity_poly.pdbx_strand_id
1 'polypeptide(L)' 'MSAPDDTLTVEHRIARIRAILMALPCIADKGGDGFDVGATCEHLEMMAQEEMGKVVAALGKEVLDKDC' A
#
# COMPACT_ATOMS: atom_id res chain seq x y z
N MET A 1 4.04 0.76 19.27
CA MET A 1 4.06 -0.30 18.24
C MET A 1 2.63 -0.50 17.81
N SER A 2 2.24 -0.02 16.62
CA SER A 2 0.87 -0.21 16.12
C SER A 2 0.67 -1.69 15.79
N ALA A 3 -0.41 -2.28 16.26
CA ALA A 3 -0.77 -3.66 15.94
C ALA A 3 -0.93 -3.80 14.42
N PRO A 4 -0.45 -4.90 13.80
CA PRO A 4 -0.75 -5.17 12.41
C PRO A 4 -2.27 -5.26 12.26
N ASP A 5 -2.80 -4.50 11.30
CA ASP A 5 -4.23 -4.41 11.01
C ASP A 5 -4.63 -5.70 10.27
N ASP A 6 -4.64 -6.83 11.00
CA ASP A 6 -4.85 -8.19 10.49
C ASP A 6 -6.30 -8.47 10.08
N THR A 7 -7.18 -7.47 10.24
CA THR A 7 -8.61 -7.58 9.90
C THR A 7 -8.92 -7.27 8.43
N LEU A 8 -7.98 -6.68 7.70
CA LEU A 8 -8.18 -6.29 6.30
C LEU A 8 -8.01 -7.49 5.36
N THR A 9 -9.05 -7.77 4.58
CA THR A 9 -9.00 -8.78 3.49
C THR A 9 -8.01 -8.35 2.40
N VAL A 10 -7.57 -9.33 1.60
CA VAL A 10 -6.69 -9.08 0.44
C VAL A 10 -7.27 -8.02 -0.50
N GLU A 11 -8.59 -8.04 -0.74
CA GLU A 11 -9.24 -7.06 -1.61
C GLU A 11 -9.17 -5.64 -1.05
N HIS A 12 -9.36 -5.47 0.26
CA HIS A 12 -9.22 -4.17 0.92
C HIS A 12 -7.79 -3.64 0.82
N ARG A 13 -6.79 -4.52 0.93
CA ARG A 13 -5.38 -4.13 0.79
C ARG A 13 -5.06 -3.73 -0.66
N ILE A 14 -5.56 -4.47 -1.65
CA ILE A 14 -5.43 -4.10 -3.07
C ILE A 14 -6.11 -2.76 -3.36
N ALA A 15 -7.28 -2.50 -2.77
CA ALA A 15 -7.97 -1.21 -2.89
C ALA A 15 -7.15 -0.06 -2.30
N ARG A 16 -6.48 -0.26 -1.16
CA ARG A 16 -5.55 0.71 -0.57
C ARG A 16 -4.36 0.99 -1.48
N ILE A 17 -3.72 -0.04 -2.03
CA ILE A 17 -2.60 0.11 -2.97
C ILE A 17 -3.04 0.93 -4.18
N ARG A 18 -4.20 0.62 -4.77
CA ARG A 18 -4.77 1.40 -5.87
C ARG A 18 -5.02 2.86 -5.50
N ALA A 19 -5.58 3.12 -4.31
CA ALA A 19 -5.83 4.48 -3.87
C ALA A 19 -4.52 5.28 -3.74
N ILE A 20 -3.46 4.66 -3.23
CA ILE A 20 -2.13 5.28 -3.12
C ILE A 20 -1.57 5.60 -4.50
N LEU A 21 -1.60 4.65 -5.44
CA LEU A 21 -1.10 4.85 -6.81
C LEU A 21 -1.86 5.95 -7.55
N MET A 22 -3.16 6.11 -7.29
CA MET A 22 -3.98 7.18 -7.88
C MET A 22 -3.76 8.55 -7.22
N ALA A 23 -3.27 8.58 -5.97
CA ALA A 23 -2.99 9.82 -5.24
C ALA A 23 -1.64 10.45 -5.65
N LEU A 24 -0.65 9.63 -6.01
CA LEU A 24 0.69 10.09 -6.41
C LEU A 24 0.68 11.18 -7.50
N PRO A 25 -0.05 11.04 -8.62
CA PRO A 25 -0.14 12.10 -9.63
C PRO A 25 -0.84 13.36 -9.12
N CYS A 26 -1.90 13.22 -8.31
CA CYS A 26 -2.65 14.35 -7.75
C CYS A 26 -1.78 15.22 -6.82
N ILE A 27 -0.77 14.63 -6.19
CA ILE A 27 0.15 15.30 -5.27
C ILE A 27 1.26 16.02 -6.05
N ALA A 28 1.76 15.40 -7.11
CA ALA A 28 2.73 16.03 -8.00
C ALA A 28 2.16 17.30 -8.68
N ASP A 29 0.88 17.29 -9.07
CA ASP A 29 0.23 18.42 -9.74
C ASP A 29 -0.17 19.56 -8.79
N LYS A 30 -0.30 19.29 -7.48
CA LYS A 30 -0.79 20.26 -6.47
C LYS A 30 0.28 20.77 -5.51
N GLY A 31 1.52 20.30 -5.61
CA GLY A 31 2.62 20.76 -4.77
C GLY A 31 2.89 22.26 -4.97
N GLY A 32 2.49 23.07 -3.99
CA GLY A 32 2.87 24.49 -3.91
C GLY A 32 4.23 24.68 -3.23
N ASP A 33 4.74 25.91 -3.22
CA ASP A 33 6.01 26.26 -2.56
C ASP A 33 6.00 25.78 -1.09
N GLY A 34 6.99 24.94 -0.74
CA GLY A 34 7.14 24.34 0.59
C GLY A 34 6.55 22.94 0.74
N PHE A 35 5.90 22.39 -0.28
CA PHE A 35 5.45 21.00 -0.30
C PHE A 35 6.52 20.10 -0.94
N ASP A 36 7.16 19.26 -0.12
CA ASP A 36 8.13 18.28 -0.61
C ASP A 36 7.40 17.10 -1.27
N VAL A 37 7.12 17.27 -2.56
CA VAL A 37 6.55 16.23 -3.42
C VAL A 37 7.42 14.97 -3.40
N GLY A 38 8.75 15.11 -3.35
CA GLY A 38 9.69 13.99 -3.34
C GLY A 38 9.50 13.12 -2.10
N ALA A 39 9.62 13.72 -0.92
CA ALA A 39 9.43 13.02 0.35
C ALA A 39 8.02 12.40 0.49
N THR A 40 7.00 13.09 -0.03
CA THR A 40 5.62 12.56 -0.01
C THR A 40 5.45 11.36 -0.94
N CYS A 41 6.01 11.42 -2.15
CA CYS A 41 5.99 10.29 -3.09
C CYS A 41 6.73 9.07 -2.52
N GLU A 42 7.93 9.27 -1.96
CA GLU A 42 8.69 8.20 -1.32
C GLU A 42 7.90 7.55 -0.16
N HIS A 43 7.24 8.35 0.67
CA HIS A 43 6.44 7.83 1.77
C HIS A 43 5.24 7.00 1.27
N LEU A 44 4.55 7.48 0.24
CA LEU A 44 3.42 6.77 -0.36
C LEU A 44 3.84 5.47 -1.05
N GLU A 45 4.97 5.47 -1.75
CA GLU A 45 5.55 4.26 -2.33
C GLU A 45 5.88 3.21 -1.25
N MET A 46 6.47 3.64 -0.13
CA MET A 46 6.76 2.77 1.01
C MET A 46 5.47 2.12 1.57
N MET A 47 4.41 2.92 1.75
CA MET A 47 3.11 2.40 2.21
C MET A 47 2.50 1.39 1.21
N ALA A 48 2.60 1.67 -0.10
CA ALA A 48 2.10 0.75 -1.12
C ALA A 48 2.89 -0.57 -1.12
N GLN A 49 4.21 -0.52 -0.97
CA GLN A 49 5.07 -1.69 -0.89
C GLN A 49 4.77 -2.53 0.36
N GLU A 50 4.54 -1.91 1.52
CA GLU A 50 4.16 -2.61 2.74
C GLU A 50 2.83 -3.37 2.58
N GLU A 51 1.81 -2.73 2.01
CA GLU A 51 0.53 -3.41 1.77
C GLU A 51 0.66 -4.51 0.72
N MET A 52 1.49 -4.31 -0.31
CA MET A 52 1.77 -5.33 -1.31
C MET A 52 2.45 -6.56 -0.69
N GLY A 53 3.41 -6.36 0.23
CA GLY A 53 4.03 -7.45 0.98
C GLY A 53 3.02 -8.27 1.79
N LYS A 54 2.05 -7.61 2.43
CA LYS A 54 0.97 -8.28 3.18
C LYS A 54 0.04 -9.07 2.25
N VAL A 55 -0.28 -8.54 1.07
CA VAL A 55 -1.05 -9.25 0.04
C VAL A 55 -0.32 -10.51 -0.43
N VAL A 56 0.97 -10.40 -0.75
CA VAL A 56 1.79 -11.54 -1.18
C VAL A 56 1.87 -12.61 -0.09
N ALA A 57 2.06 -12.22 1.17
CA ALA A 57 2.09 -13.16 2.28
C ALA A 57 0.74 -13.88 2.47
N ALA A 58 -0.37 -13.16 2.37
CA ALA A 58 -1.71 -13.74 2.49
C ALA A 58 -2.04 -14.70 1.35
N LEU A 59 -1.73 -14.33 0.10
CA LEU A 59 -1.94 -15.19 -1.07
C LEU A 59 -1.01 -16.40 -1.07
N GLY A 60 0.25 -16.23 -0.67
CA GLY A 60 1.20 -17.34 -0.53
C GLY A 60 0.71 -18.38 0.48
N LYS A 61 0.10 -17.93 1.58
CA LYS A 61 -0.54 -18.83 2.56
C LYS A 61 -1.75 -19.56 1.96
N GLU A 62 -2.64 -18.87 1.24
CA GLU A 62 -3.79 -19.52 0.58
C GLU A 62 -3.38 -20.58 -0.45
N VAL A 63 -2.27 -20.37 -1.17
CA VAL A 63 -1.75 -21.35 -2.13
C VAL A 63 -1.21 -22.58 -1.40
N LEU A 64 -0.41 -22.39 -0.35
CA LEU A 64 0.15 -23.48 0.44
C LEU A 64 -0.93 -24.29 1.19
N ASP A 65 -1.97 -23.62 1.71
CA ASP A 65 -3.08 -24.26 2.41
C ASP A 65 -3.98 -25.08 1.46
N LYS A 66 -3.97 -24.82 0.14
CA LYS A 66 -4.72 -25.60 -0.87
C LYS A 66 -4.04 -26.90 -1.29
N ASP A 67 -2.75 -27.07 -0.98
CA ASP A 67 -1.96 -28.26 -1.31
C ASP A 67 -1.86 -29.28 -0.14
N CYS A 68 -2.62 -29.09 0.94
CA CYS A 68 -2.66 -29.94 2.14
C CYS A 68 -4.02 -30.63 2.32
#